data_AF-A0A1Y5FZ88-F1
#
_entry.id   AF-A0A1Y5FZ88-F1
#
_cell.length_a   1.000
_cell.length_b   1.000
_cell.length_c   1.000
_cell.angle_alpha   90.00
_cell.angle_beta   90.00
_cell.angle_gamma   90.00
#
_symmetry.space_group_name_H-M   'P 1'
#
loop_
_entity.id
_entity.type
_entity.pdbx_description
1 polymer ?
#
loop_
_entity_poly.entity_id
_entity_poly.type
_entity_poly.pdbx_seq_one_letter_code
_entity_poly.pdbx_strand_id
1 'polypeptide(L)'
;MASETIYALSTAPGQAGVAVIRISGDNSKAVWETMSSHHPKPRLASLIKLSDPVDGSEIDRCLGLWFPGPASFTGEDVVELHLHGGRAVVNGAIEALAKISGFRPAEAGEFTRRAFNNDKLDLTEVEGLSDLIAAETEAQRKQAIRQMDGELSRLIDGWRDRLVRILAYLEAEIDFPDEELDKGISDQVLHNIADLIKDVNQHLEDGHRGERLREGFSIAIVGPPNAGKSS
;
A
#
# COMPACT_ATOMS: atom_id res chain seq x y z
N MET A 1 5.77 -18.77 12.32
CA MET A 1 4.76 -19.60 11.61
C MET A 1 4.85 -19.21 10.15
N ALA A 2 4.94 -20.17 9.22
CA ALA A 2 4.98 -19.81 7.81
C ALA A 2 3.69 -19.07 7.44
N SER A 3 3.83 -17.90 6.84
CA SER A 3 2.70 -17.09 6.36
C SER A 3 1.99 -17.85 5.24
N GLU A 4 0.67 -18.05 5.35
CA GLU A 4 -0.11 -18.64 4.27
C GLU A 4 -0.04 -17.77 3.01
N THR A 5 -0.03 -18.41 1.84
CA THR A 5 -0.05 -17.73 0.55
C THR A 5 -1.46 -17.22 0.26
N ILE A 6 -1.58 -15.93 0.00
CA ILE A 6 -2.87 -15.28 -0.26
C ILE A 6 -3.08 -15.03 -1.72
N TYR A 7 -4.35 -15.02 -2.15
CA TYR A 7 -4.73 -14.61 -3.50
C TYR A 7 -6.01 -13.79 -3.51
N ALA A 8 -6.14 -12.87 -4.47
CA ALA A 8 -7.38 -12.15 -4.75
C ALA A 8 -7.39 -11.55 -6.17
N LEU A 9 -8.60 -11.28 -6.67
CA LEU A 9 -8.81 -10.41 -7.81
C LEU A 9 -8.37 -8.98 -7.44
N SER A 10 -7.40 -8.44 -8.18
CA SER A 10 -6.83 -7.09 -7.97
C SER A 10 -7.45 -6.02 -8.87
N THR A 11 -8.16 -6.42 -9.92
CA THR A 11 -8.94 -5.51 -10.78
C THR A 11 -10.37 -5.35 -10.30
N ALA A 12 -11.05 -4.28 -10.71
CA ALA A 12 -12.47 -4.10 -10.43
C ALA A 12 -13.30 -5.31 -10.93
N PRO A 13 -14.31 -5.76 -10.18
CA PRO A 13 -15.18 -6.84 -10.61
C PRO A 13 -16.03 -6.40 -11.81
N GLY A 14 -16.27 -7.32 -12.74
CA GLY A 14 -17.08 -7.05 -13.93
C GLY A 14 -16.49 -7.67 -15.18
N GLN A 15 -17.11 -7.38 -16.33
CA GLN A 15 -16.59 -7.80 -17.61
C GLN A 15 -15.52 -6.79 -18.08
N ALA A 16 -14.32 -7.28 -18.34
CA ALA A 16 -13.21 -6.47 -18.81
C ALA A 16 -12.36 -7.25 -19.83
N GLY A 17 -11.53 -6.52 -20.60
CA GLY A 17 -10.56 -7.16 -21.50
C GLY A 17 -9.50 -7.97 -20.74
N VAL A 18 -9.10 -7.49 -19.55
CA VAL A 18 -8.12 -8.13 -18.68
C VAL A 18 -8.60 -8.09 -17.23
N ALA A 19 -8.39 -9.18 -16.50
CA ALA A 19 -8.51 -9.27 -15.05
C ALA A 19 -7.18 -9.73 -14.46
N VAL A 20 -6.76 -9.10 -13.36
CA VAL A 20 -5.51 -9.46 -12.68
C VAL A 20 -5.83 -10.17 -11.39
N ILE A 21 -5.39 -11.42 -11.25
CA ILE A 21 -5.34 -12.11 -9.95
C ILE A 21 -3.92 -12.01 -9.42
N ARG A 22 -3.78 -11.48 -8.20
CA ARG A 22 -2.50 -11.39 -7.50
C ARG A 22 -2.43 -12.44 -6.42
N ILE A 23 -1.25 -13.02 -6.26
CA ILE A 23 -0.93 -14.09 -5.33
C ILE A 23 0.36 -13.69 -4.60
N SER A 24 0.40 -13.76 -3.27
CA SER A 24 1.55 -13.35 -2.45
C SER A 24 1.86 -14.34 -1.34
N GLY A 25 3.13 -14.65 -1.15
CA GLY A 25 3.64 -15.48 -0.06
C GLY A 25 4.69 -16.48 -0.52
N ASP A 26 5.33 -17.15 0.44
CA ASP A 26 6.48 -18.04 0.20
C ASP A 26 6.18 -19.18 -0.80
N ASN A 27 4.93 -19.68 -0.82
CA ASN A 27 4.51 -20.75 -1.71
C ASN A 27 3.86 -20.26 -3.02
N SER A 28 3.93 -18.96 -3.36
CA SER A 28 3.28 -18.41 -4.55
C SER A 28 3.76 -19.04 -5.87
N LYS A 29 5.00 -19.54 -5.93
CA LYS A 29 5.54 -20.24 -7.11
C LYS A 29 4.89 -21.58 -7.39
N ALA A 30 4.21 -22.20 -6.43
CA ALA A 30 3.49 -23.45 -6.63
C ALA A 30 2.44 -23.36 -7.75
N VAL A 31 1.97 -22.14 -8.07
CA VAL A 31 1.11 -21.86 -9.22
C VAL A 31 1.75 -22.33 -10.53
N TRP A 32 3.06 -22.13 -10.70
CA TRP A 32 3.80 -22.51 -11.90
C TRP A 32 4.08 -23.99 -12.02
N GLU A 33 3.98 -24.73 -10.92
CA GLU A 33 4.19 -26.18 -10.89
C GLU A 33 2.86 -26.94 -11.02
N THR A 34 1.78 -26.37 -10.50
CA THR A 34 0.47 -27.04 -10.39
C THR A 34 -0.54 -26.58 -11.43
N MET A 35 -0.51 -25.31 -11.86
CA MET A 35 -1.50 -24.72 -12.76
C MET A 35 -0.93 -24.33 -14.12
N SER A 36 0.39 -24.39 -14.30
CA SER A 36 1.04 -24.13 -15.59
C SER A 36 2.21 -25.08 -15.80
N SER A 37 2.65 -25.22 -17.06
CA SER A 37 3.85 -25.98 -17.42
C SER A 37 5.04 -25.08 -17.74
N HIS A 38 4.87 -23.76 -17.60
CA HIS A 38 5.89 -22.77 -17.88
C HIS A 38 6.10 -21.87 -16.66
N HIS A 39 7.36 -21.70 -16.27
CA HIS A 39 7.77 -20.81 -15.20
C HIS A 39 8.34 -19.51 -15.78
N PRO A 40 7.65 -18.36 -15.63
CA PRO A 40 8.15 -17.08 -16.11
C PRO A 40 9.51 -16.73 -15.49
N LYS A 41 10.36 -16.05 -16.25
CA LYS A 41 11.54 -15.39 -15.67
C LYS A 41 11.09 -14.26 -14.74
N PRO A 42 11.86 -13.94 -13.67
CA PRO A 42 11.59 -12.78 -12.83
C PRO A 42 11.28 -11.53 -13.65
N ARG A 43 10.14 -10.90 -13.37
CA ARG A 43 9.70 -9.62 -13.96
C ARG A 43 9.57 -9.64 -15.49
N LEU A 44 9.41 -10.81 -16.09
CA LEU A 44 9.16 -10.97 -17.52
C LEU A 44 7.78 -11.60 -17.74
N ALA A 45 6.90 -10.87 -18.42
CA ALA A 45 5.61 -11.39 -18.83
C ALA A 45 5.80 -12.56 -19.81
N SER A 46 5.16 -13.68 -19.50
CA SER A 46 5.20 -14.89 -20.33
C SER A 46 3.78 -15.34 -20.64
N LEU A 47 3.52 -15.70 -21.90
CA LEU A 47 2.26 -16.32 -22.28
C LEU A 47 2.23 -17.75 -21.72
N ILE A 48 1.21 -18.06 -20.94
CA ILE A 48 1.03 -19.36 -20.30
C ILE A 48 -0.34 -19.94 -20.63
N LYS A 49 -0.42 -21.26 -20.64
CA LYS A 49 -1.68 -21.98 -20.48
C LYS A 49 -1.90 -22.19 -18.99
N LEU A 50 -3.00 -21.69 -18.48
CA LEU A 50 -3.44 -21.89 -17.10
C LEU A 50 -4.45 -23.04 -17.07
N SER A 51 -4.30 -23.97 -16.15
CA SER A 51 -5.15 -25.16 -16.05
C SER A 51 -5.49 -25.48 -14.60
N ASP A 52 -6.60 -26.18 -14.40
CA ASP A 52 -7.00 -26.66 -13.08
C ASP A 52 -5.99 -27.70 -12.56
N PRO A 53 -5.51 -27.59 -11.31
CA PRO A 53 -4.47 -28.47 -10.78
C PRO A 53 -4.96 -29.90 -10.48
N VAL A 54 -6.28 -30.15 -10.50
CA VAL A 54 -6.86 -31.47 -10.18
C VAL A 54 -7.28 -32.21 -11.43
N ASP A 55 -8.06 -31.58 -12.31
CA ASP A 55 -8.58 -32.25 -13.52
C ASP A 55 -7.82 -31.90 -14.82
N GLY A 56 -6.92 -30.92 -14.76
CA GLY A 56 -6.10 -30.49 -15.91
C GLY A 56 -6.86 -29.75 -17.01
N SER A 57 -8.11 -29.37 -16.78
CA SER A 57 -8.90 -28.58 -17.74
C SER A 57 -8.30 -27.19 -17.93
N GLU A 58 -8.34 -26.69 -19.16
CA GLU A 58 -7.80 -25.37 -19.49
C GLU A 58 -8.74 -24.27 -18.97
N ILE A 59 -8.21 -23.37 -18.14
CA ILE A 59 -8.94 -22.23 -17.59
C ILE A 59 -8.81 -21.04 -18.54
N ASP A 60 -7.57 -20.73 -18.95
CA ASP A 60 -7.27 -19.59 -19.82
C ASP A 60 -5.91 -19.74 -20.51
N ARG A 61 -5.70 -18.92 -21.55
CA ARG A 61 -4.38 -18.58 -22.09
C ARG A 61 -4.10 -17.12 -21.77
N CYS A 62 -3.23 -16.90 -20.79
CA CYS A 62 -3.07 -15.61 -20.13
C CYS A 62 -1.60 -15.23 -20.02
N LEU A 63 -1.30 -14.01 -19.58
CA LEU A 63 0.06 -13.66 -19.18
C LEU A 63 0.27 -14.01 -17.70
N GLY A 64 1.43 -14.61 -17.41
CA GLY A 64 1.93 -14.82 -16.06
C GLY A 64 3.16 -13.96 -15.78
N LEU A 65 3.21 -13.35 -14.60
CA LEU A 65 4.36 -12.61 -14.10
C LEU A 65 4.75 -13.14 -12.74
N TRP A 66 6.06 -13.18 -12.48
CA TRP A 66 6.61 -13.51 -11.18
C TRP A 66 7.55 -12.39 -10.69
N PHE A 67 7.32 -11.93 -9.48
CA PHE A 67 8.10 -10.93 -8.77
C PHE A 67 8.75 -11.60 -7.56
N PRO A 68 10.05 -11.94 -7.62
CA PRO A 68 10.73 -12.45 -6.45
C PRO A 68 10.81 -11.40 -5.33
N GLY A 69 10.55 -11.80 -4.10
CA GLY A 69 10.84 -11.00 -2.91
C GLY A 69 12.35 -10.74 -2.78
N PRO A 70 12.77 -9.63 -2.14
CA PRO A 70 11.97 -8.56 -1.54
C PRO A 70 11.52 -7.49 -2.55
N ALA A 71 11.79 -7.71 -3.84
CA ALA A 71 11.53 -6.77 -4.91
C ALA A 71 10.13 -7.00 -5.50
N SER A 72 9.10 -6.92 -4.65
CA SER A 72 7.68 -7.06 -5.00
C SER A 72 6.84 -6.04 -4.23
N PHE A 73 5.54 -5.98 -4.51
CA PHE A 73 4.61 -5.07 -3.82
C PHE A 73 4.52 -5.37 -2.32
N THR A 74 4.37 -6.64 -1.95
CA THR A 74 4.25 -7.06 -0.54
C THR A 74 5.59 -7.29 0.13
N GLY A 75 6.70 -7.35 -0.61
CA GLY A 75 8.00 -7.81 -0.11
C GLY A 75 8.16 -9.33 -0.08
N GLU A 76 7.10 -10.10 -0.31
CA GLU A 76 7.13 -11.56 -0.45
C GLU A 76 7.33 -11.95 -1.92
N ASP A 77 7.45 -13.25 -2.22
CA ASP A 77 7.26 -13.71 -3.60
C ASP A 77 5.82 -13.42 -4.05
N VAL A 78 5.68 -12.77 -5.21
CA VAL A 78 4.37 -12.41 -5.79
C VAL A 78 4.24 -12.97 -7.20
N VAL A 79 3.07 -13.55 -7.49
CA VAL A 79 2.64 -13.96 -8.82
C VAL A 79 1.45 -13.11 -9.24
N GLU A 80 1.45 -12.69 -10.50
CA GLU A 80 0.26 -12.08 -11.13
C GLU A 80 -0.16 -12.87 -12.36
N LEU A 81 -1.45 -13.18 -12.43
CA LEU A 81 -2.12 -13.82 -13.56
C LEU A 81 -3.00 -12.78 -14.24
N HIS A 82 -2.71 -12.45 -15.49
CA HIS A 82 -3.43 -11.46 -16.28
C HIS A 82 -4.35 -12.19 -17.26
N LEU A 83 -5.53 -12.54 -16.76
CA LEU A 83 -6.54 -13.37 -17.42
C LEU A 83 -7.44 -12.54 -18.32
N HIS A 84 -8.20 -13.19 -19.20
CA HIS A 84 -9.39 -12.59 -19.78
C HIS A 84 -10.40 -12.27 -18.68
N GLY A 85 -10.97 -11.05 -18.70
CA GLY A 85 -11.86 -10.55 -17.65
C GLY A 85 -13.29 -11.08 -17.69
N GLY A 86 -13.49 -12.33 -18.10
CA GLY A 86 -14.77 -13.02 -18.05
C GLY A 86 -15.04 -13.59 -16.66
N ARG A 87 -16.27 -13.42 -16.14
CA ARG A 87 -16.65 -13.92 -14.80
C ARG A 87 -16.34 -15.41 -14.58
N ALA A 88 -16.61 -16.24 -15.58
CA ALA A 88 -16.34 -17.68 -15.52
C ALA A 88 -14.83 -18.00 -15.45
N VAL A 89 -14.00 -17.24 -16.17
CA VAL A 89 -12.53 -17.42 -16.18
C VAL A 89 -11.94 -17.04 -14.82
N VAL A 90 -12.34 -15.87 -14.30
CA VAL A 90 -11.88 -15.41 -12.97
C VAL A 90 -12.30 -16.37 -11.87
N ASN A 91 -13.56 -16.82 -11.87
CA ASN A 91 -14.05 -17.78 -10.88
C ASN A 91 -13.31 -19.12 -10.98
N GLY A 92 -13.12 -19.65 -12.19
CA GLY A 92 -12.38 -20.90 -12.41
C GLY A 92 -10.93 -20.81 -11.89
N ALA A 93 -10.25 -19.67 -12.10
CA ALA A 93 -8.92 -19.46 -11.56
C ALA A 93 -8.91 -19.35 -10.02
N ILE A 94 -9.87 -18.65 -9.41
CA ILE A 94 -10.01 -18.54 -7.95
C ILE A 94 -10.28 -19.91 -7.32
N GLU A 95 -11.19 -20.70 -7.91
CA GLU A 95 -11.51 -22.05 -7.46
C GLU A 95 -10.32 -23.01 -7.59
N ALA A 96 -9.55 -22.88 -8.68
CA ALA A 96 -8.35 -23.67 -8.90
C ALA A 96 -7.24 -23.33 -7.89
N LEU A 97 -7.04 -22.05 -7.56
CA LEU A 97 -6.10 -21.61 -6.53
C LEU A 97 -6.48 -22.14 -5.14
N ALA A 98 -7.78 -22.20 -4.83
CA ALA A 98 -8.28 -22.74 -3.56
C ALA A 98 -7.96 -24.24 -3.37
N LYS A 99 -7.65 -24.97 -4.44
CA LYS A 99 -7.28 -26.39 -4.39
C LYS A 99 -5.79 -26.61 -4.04
N ILE A 100 -4.96 -25.55 -4.08
CA ILE A 100 -3.54 -25.64 -3.74
C ILE A 100 -3.37 -25.57 -2.23
N SER A 101 -2.62 -26.51 -1.65
CA SER A 101 -2.37 -26.53 -0.21
C SER A 101 -1.59 -25.29 0.26
N GLY A 102 -2.04 -24.68 1.35
CA GLY A 102 -1.44 -23.46 1.90
C GLY A 102 -1.84 -22.16 1.20
N PHE A 103 -2.77 -22.22 0.25
CA PHE A 103 -3.36 -21.05 -0.40
C PHE A 103 -4.70 -20.69 0.26
N ARG A 104 -4.97 -19.40 0.43
CA ARG A 104 -6.27 -18.91 0.87
C ARG A 104 -6.63 -17.55 0.24
N PRO A 105 -7.92 -17.17 0.23
CA PRO A 105 -8.32 -15.81 -0.12
C PRO A 105 -7.65 -14.77 0.79
N ALA A 106 -7.26 -13.63 0.20
CA ALA A 106 -6.78 -12.49 0.95
C ALA A 106 -7.93 -11.78 1.69
N GLU A 107 -7.65 -11.24 2.87
CA GLU A 107 -8.54 -10.30 3.55
C GLU A 107 -8.48 -8.91 2.88
N ALA A 108 -9.47 -8.06 3.18
CA ALA A 108 -9.49 -6.68 2.73
C ALA A 108 -8.22 -5.93 3.17
N GLY A 109 -7.50 -5.35 2.21
CA GLY A 109 -6.25 -4.61 2.45
C GLY A 109 -5.05 -5.49 2.83
N GLU A 110 -5.16 -6.82 2.81
CA GLU A 110 -4.08 -7.69 3.32
C GLU A 110 -2.77 -7.56 2.53
N PHE A 111 -2.81 -7.39 1.21
CA PHE A 111 -1.58 -7.15 0.43
C PHE A 111 -0.86 -5.89 0.89
N THR A 112 -1.59 -4.79 1.10
CA THR A 112 -1.02 -3.53 1.58
C THR A 112 -0.54 -3.64 3.03
N ARG A 113 -1.27 -4.37 3.90
CA ARG A 113 -0.85 -4.68 5.26
C ARG A 113 0.47 -5.48 5.28
N ARG A 114 0.64 -6.45 4.39
CA ARG A 114 1.91 -7.20 4.23
C ARG A 114 3.03 -6.32 3.70
N ALA A 115 2.74 -5.43 2.75
CA ALA A 115 3.70 -4.44 2.27
C ALA A 115 4.20 -3.56 3.43
N PHE A 116 3.30 -3.07 4.28
CA PHE A 116 3.65 -2.32 5.50
C PHE A 116 4.53 -3.15 6.46
N ASN A 117 4.11 -4.38 6.78
CA ASN A 117 4.86 -5.25 7.69
C ASN A 117 6.26 -5.64 7.18
N ASN A 118 6.48 -5.60 5.87
CA ASN A 118 7.74 -5.93 5.21
C ASN A 118 8.53 -4.68 4.80
N ASP A 119 8.27 -3.53 5.43
CA ASP A 119 8.95 -2.25 5.22
C ASP A 119 8.96 -1.80 3.75
N LYS A 120 7.91 -2.17 2.99
CA LYS A 120 7.73 -1.74 1.59
C LYS A 120 7.01 -0.40 1.49
N LEU A 121 6.17 -0.10 2.48
CA LEU A 121 5.38 1.11 2.60
C LEU A 121 5.32 1.50 4.08
N ASP A 122 5.34 2.79 4.39
CA ASP A 122 4.95 3.30 5.71
C ASP A 122 3.45 3.60 5.81
N LEU A 123 2.94 3.95 6.99
CA LEU A 123 1.51 4.21 7.20
C LEU A 123 0.98 5.38 6.34
N THR A 124 1.79 6.43 6.16
CA THR A 124 1.38 7.58 5.38
C THR A 124 1.34 7.26 3.89
N GLU A 125 2.25 6.40 3.40
CA GLU A 125 2.25 5.90 2.03
C GLU A 125 1.06 4.96 1.78
N VAL A 126 0.69 4.14 2.78
CA VAL A 126 -0.51 3.29 2.73
C VAL A 126 -1.79 4.14 2.63
N GLU A 127 -1.91 5.21 3.41
CA GLU A 127 -3.02 6.16 3.30
C GLU A 127 -3.02 6.84 1.92
N GLY A 128 -1.86 7.31 1.45
CA GLY A 128 -1.71 7.92 0.13
C GLY A 128 -2.11 6.99 -1.02
N LEU A 129 -1.81 5.70 -0.92
CA LEU A 129 -2.28 4.68 -1.88
C LEU A 129 -3.80 4.55 -1.87
N SER A 130 -4.43 4.53 -0.70
CA SER A 130 -5.89 4.49 -0.56
C SER A 130 -6.54 5.73 -1.19
N ASP A 131 -6.00 6.91 -0.89
CA ASP A 131 -6.47 8.18 -1.44
C ASP A 131 -6.30 8.24 -2.96
N LEU A 132 -5.21 7.65 -3.49
CA LEU A 132 -4.96 7.61 -4.94
C LEU A 132 -5.97 6.73 -5.67
N ILE A 133 -6.34 5.58 -5.07
CA ILE A 133 -7.36 4.68 -5.63
C ILE A 133 -8.75 5.35 -5.59
N ALA A 134 -9.03 6.13 -4.56
CA ALA A 134 -10.32 6.82 -4.36
C ALA A 134 -10.44 8.17 -5.07
N ALA A 135 -9.35 8.71 -5.65
CA ALA A 135 -9.34 10.06 -6.19
C ALA A 135 -10.33 10.26 -7.36
N GLU A 136 -11.21 11.26 -7.23
CA GLU A 136 -12.19 11.64 -8.26
C GLU A 136 -11.77 12.90 -9.04
N THR A 137 -10.88 13.70 -8.45
CA THR A 137 -10.38 14.95 -9.04
C THR A 137 -8.87 14.91 -9.28
N GLU A 138 -8.41 15.69 -10.27
CA GLU A 138 -6.99 15.82 -10.57
C GLU A 138 -6.17 16.37 -9.39
N ALA A 139 -6.79 17.21 -8.55
CA ALA A 139 -6.16 17.76 -7.37
C ALA A 139 -5.99 16.71 -6.27
N GLN A 140 -7.01 15.87 -6.00
CA GLN A 140 -6.90 14.70 -5.11
C GLN A 140 -5.80 13.74 -5.59
N ARG A 141 -5.78 13.40 -6.89
CA ARG A 141 -4.76 12.53 -7.48
C ARG A 141 -3.34 13.04 -7.25
N LYS A 142 -3.11 14.34 -7.48
CA LYS A 142 -1.79 14.97 -7.26
C LYS A 142 -1.37 14.97 -5.79
N GLN A 143 -2.31 15.22 -4.87
CA GLN A 143 -2.05 15.18 -3.43
C GLN A 143 -1.69 13.75 -2.99
N ALA A 144 -2.49 12.76 -3.40
CA ALA A 144 -2.28 11.37 -3.02
C ALA A 144 -0.93 10.82 -3.49
N ILE A 145 -0.48 11.18 -4.71
CA ILE A 145 0.85 10.81 -5.21
C ILE A 145 1.96 11.38 -4.32
N ARG A 146 1.88 12.65 -3.92
CA ARG A 146 2.90 13.26 -3.06
C ARG A 146 2.99 12.60 -1.68
N GLN A 147 1.84 12.22 -1.13
CA GLN A 147 1.78 11.50 0.13
C GLN A 147 2.35 10.08 -0.02
N MET A 148 2.03 9.39 -1.11
CA MET A 148 2.60 8.09 -1.47
C MET A 148 4.11 8.15 -1.76
N ASP A 149 4.64 9.29 -2.21
CA ASP A 149 6.08 9.54 -2.40
C ASP A 149 6.79 9.94 -1.08
N GLY A 150 6.15 9.71 0.07
CA GLY A 150 6.72 9.92 1.40
C GLY A 150 7.06 11.37 1.73
N GLU A 151 6.36 12.36 1.14
CA GLU A 151 6.59 13.78 1.47
C GLU A 151 6.26 14.04 2.96
N LEU A 152 5.16 13.48 3.46
CA LEU A 152 4.78 13.60 4.87
C LEU A 152 5.73 12.82 5.79
N SER A 153 6.13 11.60 5.42
CA SER A 153 7.09 10.79 6.18
C SER A 153 8.39 11.54 6.38
N ARG A 154 8.96 12.12 5.30
CA ARG A 154 10.21 12.89 5.37
C ARG A 154 10.13 14.09 6.31
N LEU A 155 8.98 14.76 6.35
CA LEU A 155 8.76 15.87 7.29
C LEU A 155 8.74 15.38 8.74
N ILE A 156 7.97 14.32 9.01
CA ILE A 156 7.82 13.74 10.36
C ILE A 156 9.13 13.12 10.84
N ASP A 157 9.85 12.43 9.97
CA ASP A 157 11.16 11.85 10.28
C ASP A 157 12.19 12.95 10.60
N GLY A 158 12.14 14.07 9.88
CA GLY A 158 12.95 15.24 10.21
C GLY A 158 12.66 15.79 11.62
N TRP A 159 11.40 15.81 12.04
CA TRP A 159 11.01 16.18 13.41
C TRP A 159 11.45 15.13 14.44
N ARG A 160 11.27 13.84 14.12
CA ARG A 160 11.70 12.72 14.97
C ARG A 160 13.21 12.77 15.21
N ASP A 161 14.00 12.98 14.17
CA ASP A 161 15.47 13.06 14.28
C ASP A 161 15.90 14.20 15.22
N ARG A 162 15.21 15.34 15.17
CA ARG A 162 15.44 16.45 16.10
C ARG A 162 15.10 16.07 17.54
N LEU A 163 13.97 15.40 17.76
CA LEU A 163 13.57 14.92 19.08
C LEU A 163 14.56 13.90 19.65
N VAL A 164 15.02 12.96 18.83
CA VAL A 164 16.01 11.95 19.25
C VAL A 164 17.32 12.63 19.68
N ARG A 165 17.78 13.65 18.95
CA ARG A 165 18.96 14.43 19.34
C ARG A 165 18.76 15.18 20.64
N ILE A 166 17.61 15.84 20.80
CA ILE A 166 17.26 16.55 22.05
C ILE A 166 17.26 15.57 23.24
N LEU A 167 16.65 14.40 23.07
CA LEU A 167 16.61 13.37 24.10
C LEU A 167 18.01 12.87 24.47
N ALA A 168 18.88 12.67 23.48
CA ALA A 168 20.27 12.26 23.73
C ALA A 168 21.06 13.29 24.55
N TYR A 169 20.85 14.59 24.33
CA TYR A 169 21.49 15.63 25.15
C TYR A 169 20.96 15.66 26.58
N LEU A 170 19.64 15.48 26.76
CA LEU A 170 19.02 15.46 28.09
C LEU A 170 19.50 14.25 28.90
N GLU A 171 19.55 13.06 28.29
CA GLU A 171 20.04 11.84 28.95
C GLU A 171 21.52 11.99 29.34
N ALA A 172 22.36 12.58 28.49
CA ALA A 172 23.76 12.83 28.83
C ALA A 172 23.92 13.76 30.06
N GLU A 173 23.06 14.78 30.19
CA GLU A 173 23.04 15.69 31.35
C GLU A 173 22.59 14.99 32.64
N ILE A 174 21.66 14.03 32.53
CA ILE A 174 21.16 13.25 33.68
C ILE A 174 22.20 12.21 34.14
N ASP A 175 22.82 11.50 33.22
CA ASP A 175 23.74 10.39 33.51
C ASP A 175 25.12 10.87 33.99
N PHE A 176 25.57 12.06 33.58
CA PHE A 176 26.89 12.61 33.88
C PHE A 176 26.85 14.02 34.48
N PRO A 177 26.19 14.21 35.65
CA PRO A 177 26.01 15.53 36.26
C PRO A 177 27.31 16.16 36.78
N ASP A 178 28.35 15.35 37.02
CA ASP A 178 29.66 15.77 37.53
C ASP A 178 30.69 16.04 36.41
N GLU A 179 30.37 15.69 35.16
CA GLU A 179 31.20 16.09 34.01
C GLU A 179 30.83 17.52 33.61
N GLU A 180 31.83 18.39 33.37
CA GLU A 180 31.61 19.73 32.83
C GLU A 180 31.12 19.63 31.37
N LEU A 181 29.86 19.24 31.18
CA LEU A 181 29.16 19.39 29.92
C LEU A 181 29.15 20.89 29.55
N ASP A 182 29.34 21.19 28.26
CA ASP A 182 29.45 22.56 27.77
C ASP A 182 28.31 23.44 28.30
N LYS A 183 28.67 24.53 29.00
CA LYS A 183 27.71 25.50 29.56
C LYS A 183 26.88 26.09 28.42
N GLY A 184 25.62 25.65 28.28
CA GLY A 184 24.70 26.11 27.24
C GLY A 184 23.89 24.99 26.56
N ILE A 185 24.17 23.72 26.85
CA ILE A 185 23.40 22.59 26.30
C ILE A 185 21.91 22.68 26.68
N SER A 186 21.59 23.01 27.93
CA SER A 186 20.21 23.15 28.39
C SER A 186 19.45 24.27 27.66
N ASP A 187 20.07 25.43 27.46
CA ASP A 187 19.49 26.54 26.69
C ASP A 187 19.29 26.16 25.22
N GLN A 188 20.25 25.43 24.63
CA GLN A 188 20.15 24.94 23.26
C GLN A 188 19.05 23.89 23.09
N VAL A 189 18.87 23.00 24.07
CA VAL A 189 17.75 22.05 24.12
C VAL A 189 16.41 22.77 24.17
N LEU A 190 16.24 23.74 25.07
CA LEU A 190 15.01 24.53 25.19
C LEU A 190 14.70 25.29 23.89
N HIS A 191 15.71 25.89 23.26
CA HIS A 191 15.56 26.57 21.98
C HIS A 191 15.12 25.62 20.87
N ASN A 192 15.78 24.46 20.74
CA ASN A 192 15.45 23.46 19.72
C ASN A 192 14.04 22.90 19.89
N ILE A 193 13.58 22.72 21.15
CA ILE A 193 12.20 22.31 21.46
C ILE A 193 11.22 23.41 21.03
N ALA A 194 11.48 24.67 21.37
CA ALA A 194 10.61 25.79 21.02
C ALA A 194 10.46 25.95 19.49
N ASP A 195 11.57 25.81 18.76
CA ASP A 195 11.57 25.84 17.30
C ASP A 195 10.78 24.66 16.71
N LEU A 196 10.92 23.46 17.28
CA LEU A 196 10.18 22.30 16.81
C LEU A 196 8.67 22.45 17.04
N ILE A 197 8.27 22.95 18.22
CA ILE A 197 6.87 23.26 18.51
C ILE A 197 6.31 24.26 17.49
N LYS A 198 7.10 25.29 17.14
CA LYS A 198 6.71 26.27 16.14
C LYS A 198 6.51 25.65 14.76
N ASP A 199 7.43 24.79 14.31
CA ASP A 199 7.32 24.12 13.01
C ASP A 199 6.10 23.20 12.94
N VAL A 200 5.83 22.44 14.02
CA VAL A 200 4.64 21.58 14.12
C VAL A 200 3.36 22.42 14.09
N ASN A 201 3.29 23.48 14.89
CA ASN A 201 2.11 24.36 14.90
C ASN A 201 1.87 25.01 13.54
N GLN A 202 2.94 25.45 12.87
CA GLN A 202 2.82 26.02 11.52
C GLN A 202 2.29 25.01 10.51
N HIS A 203 2.65 23.73 10.65
CA HIS A 203 2.10 22.67 9.81
C HIS A 203 0.62 22.39 10.11
N LEU A 204 0.23 22.39 11.39
CA LEU A 204 -1.16 22.20 11.82
C LEU A 204 -2.08 23.38 11.44
N GLU A 205 -1.53 24.59 11.32
CA GLU A 205 -2.25 25.82 10.94
C GLU A 205 -2.50 25.96 9.42
N ASP A 206 -2.31 24.89 8.63
CA ASP A 206 -2.53 24.92 7.18
C ASP A 206 -4.01 25.14 6.77
N GLY A 207 -4.92 25.14 7.74
CA GLY A 207 -6.35 25.33 7.56
C GLY A 207 -7.04 24.10 6.99
N HIS A 208 -6.57 22.90 7.37
CA HIS A 208 -7.10 21.60 6.96
C HIS A 208 -7.25 21.51 5.44
N ARG A 209 -6.30 22.09 4.70
CA ARG A 209 -6.41 22.19 3.23
C ARG A 209 -6.30 20.81 2.59
N GLY A 210 -5.40 19.98 3.11
CA GLY A 210 -5.25 18.60 2.64
C GLY A 210 -6.50 17.75 2.89
N GLU A 211 -7.10 17.86 4.08
CA GLU A 211 -8.33 17.15 4.44
C GLU A 211 -9.52 17.58 3.56
N ARG A 212 -9.73 18.89 3.39
CA ARG A 212 -10.80 19.42 2.52
C ARG A 212 -10.61 19.00 1.06
N LEU A 213 -9.37 18.93 0.58
CA LEU A 213 -9.10 18.47 -0.78
C LEU A 213 -9.40 16.96 -0.93
N ARG A 214 -9.04 16.15 0.07
CA ARG A 214 -9.32 14.72 0.10
C ARG A 214 -10.82 14.42 0.17
N GLU A 215 -11.55 15.03 1.09
CA GLU A 215 -12.99 14.79 1.29
C GLU A 215 -13.87 15.44 0.23
N GLY A 216 -13.39 16.51 -0.41
CA GLY A 216 -14.17 17.31 -1.35
C GLY A 216 -15.24 18.15 -0.65
N PHE A 217 -16.32 18.48 -1.38
CA PHE A 217 -17.41 19.30 -0.88
C PHE A 217 -18.74 18.56 -0.98
N SER A 218 -19.48 18.49 0.13
CA SER A 218 -20.88 18.04 0.12
C SER A 218 -21.80 19.22 -0.22
N ILE A 219 -22.47 19.14 -1.38
CA ILE A 219 -23.38 20.17 -1.87
C ILE A 219 -24.82 19.64 -1.82
N ALA A 220 -25.69 20.32 -1.08
CA ALA A 220 -27.12 20.03 -1.06
C ALA A 220 -27.88 20.95 -2.03
N ILE A 221 -28.58 20.37 -3.02
CA ILE A 221 -29.46 21.10 -3.94
C ILE A 221 -30.87 21.14 -3.33
N VAL A 222 -31.28 22.29 -2.80
CA VAL A 222 -32.56 22.47 -2.09
C VAL A 222 -33.46 23.47 -2.82
N GLY A 223 -34.76 23.19 -2.87
CA GLY A 223 -35.74 24.03 -3.54
C GLY A 223 -37.14 23.39 -3.57
N PRO A 224 -38.20 24.16 -3.88
CA PRO A 224 -39.58 23.67 -3.88
C PRO A 224 -39.81 22.56 -4.92
N PRO A 225 -40.92 21.78 -4.82
CA PRO A 225 -41.31 20.83 -5.86
C PRO A 225 -41.31 21.49 -7.25
N ASN A 226 -40.83 20.77 -8.27
CA ASN A 226 -40.70 21.26 -9.66
C ASN A 226 -39.70 22.40 -9.91
N ALA A 227 -38.79 22.71 -8.98
CA ALA A 227 -37.74 23.73 -9.17
C ALA A 227 -36.55 23.29 -10.04
N GLY A 228 -36.65 22.19 -10.80
CA GLY A 228 -35.56 21.70 -11.65
C GLY A 228 -34.39 21.06 -10.90
N LYS A 229 -34.55 20.63 -9.64
CA LYS A 229 -33.49 19.99 -8.83
C LYS A 229 -32.89 18.70 -9.41
N SER A 230 -33.53 18.13 -10.43
CA SER A 230 -33.18 16.86 -11.07
C SER A 230 -32.91 17.01 -12.58
N SER A 231 -32.84 18.25 -13.06
CA SER A 231 -32.69 18.60 -14.47
C SER A 231 -31.29 19.09 -14.79
#